data_AF-A0A1H8E588-F1
#
_entry.id   AF-A0A1H8E588-F1
#
_cell.length_a   1.000
_cell.length_b   1.000
_cell.length_c   1.000
_cell.angle_alpha   90.00
_cell.angle_beta   90.00
_cell.angle_gamma   90.00
#
_symmetry.space_group_name_H-M   'P 1'
#
loop_
_entity.id
_entity.type
_entity.pdbx_description
1 polymer ?
#
loop_
_entity_poly.entity_id
_entity_poly.type
_entity_poly.pdbx_seq_one_letter_code
_entity_poly.pdbx_strand_id
1 'polypeptide(L)'
;MTTRDRSELACPSSMCSPGNLLFGIIRPDGRVVALQPPLPVTQTFADKASAAGRRPPEARFRFAGPCVTSDCLHWKDERCGLGDAVARTAESRGPAAKVAHCAIRPSCRWWHEQGGSACQVCPRIAHTEAPIAEA
;
A
#
# COMPACT_ATOMS: atom_id res chain seq x y z
N MET A 1 20.19 -7.89 -10.45
CA MET A 1 18.80 -7.45 -10.20
C MET A 1 17.95 -8.70 -10.29
N THR A 2 17.65 -9.34 -9.15
CA THR A 2 16.94 -10.62 -9.11
C THR A 2 15.52 -10.42 -9.63
N THR A 3 15.23 -10.96 -10.81
CA THR A 3 13.89 -11.14 -11.35
C THR A 3 13.12 -12.07 -10.41
N ARG A 4 12.37 -11.48 -9.47
CA ARG A 4 11.39 -12.22 -8.68
C ARG A 4 10.28 -12.69 -9.59
N ASP A 5 9.80 -13.91 -9.37
CA ASP A 5 8.66 -14.40 -10.14
C ASP A 5 7.46 -13.46 -9.93
N ARG A 6 6.69 -13.24 -10.99
CA ARG A 6 5.56 -12.31 -10.98
C ARG A 6 4.51 -12.75 -9.95
N SER A 7 4.49 -14.01 -9.54
CA SER A 7 3.65 -14.54 -8.45
C SER A 7 4.11 -14.14 -7.03
N GLU A 8 5.37 -13.75 -6.84
CA GLU A 8 5.98 -13.48 -5.52
C GLU A 8 5.95 -11.99 -5.11
N LEU A 9 5.29 -11.14 -5.91
CA LEU A 9 5.25 -9.71 -5.60
C LEU A 9 4.29 -9.41 -4.46
N ALA A 10 4.65 -8.41 -3.66
CA ALA A 10 3.83 -7.87 -2.61
C ALA A 10 2.79 -6.90 -3.17
N CYS A 11 1.53 -7.08 -2.80
CA CYS A 11 0.48 -6.10 -2.98
C CYS A 11 0.67 -4.98 -1.94
N PRO A 12 0.89 -3.71 -2.32
CA PRO A 12 1.01 -2.59 -1.37
C PRO A 12 -0.36 -2.12 -0.82
N SER A 13 -1.42 -2.84 -1.16
CA SER A 13 -2.81 -2.53 -0.82
C SER A 13 -3.47 -3.66 -0.01
N SER A 14 -2.67 -4.47 0.69
CA SER A 14 -3.16 -5.56 1.52
C SER A 14 -3.82 -5.08 2.81
N MET A 15 -4.54 -5.96 3.49
CA MET A 15 -5.21 -5.68 4.77
C MET A 15 -4.29 -5.93 5.96
N CYS A 16 -4.73 -5.49 7.14
CA CYS A 16 -4.14 -5.83 8.43
C CYS A 16 -4.37 -7.32 8.76
N SER A 17 -3.49 -8.18 8.25
CA SER A 17 -3.53 -9.63 8.50
C SER A 17 -2.18 -10.12 9.03
N PRO A 18 -2.16 -11.09 9.96
CA PRO A 18 -0.93 -11.74 10.38
C PRO A 18 -0.09 -12.21 9.18
N GLY A 19 1.23 -11.99 9.26
CA GLY A 19 2.16 -12.31 8.17
C GLY A 19 2.32 -11.22 7.12
N ASN A 20 1.43 -10.23 7.06
CA ASN A 20 1.63 -9.03 6.25
C ASN A 20 2.66 -8.09 6.91
N LEU A 21 3.11 -7.09 6.16
CA LEU A 21 4.04 -6.06 6.59
C LEU A 21 3.32 -4.73 6.74
N LEU A 22 3.42 -4.09 7.89
CA LEU A 22 3.12 -2.67 8.06
C LEU A 22 4.31 -1.87 7.52
N PHE A 23 4.08 -1.11 6.45
CA PHE A 23 5.14 -0.34 5.79
C PHE A 23 4.88 1.17 5.76
N GLY A 24 3.73 1.62 6.26
CA GLY A 24 3.43 3.05 6.35
C GLY A 24 2.39 3.39 7.40
N ILE A 25 2.46 4.62 7.90
CA ILE A 25 1.53 5.21 8.86
C ILE A 25 0.80 6.36 8.17
N ILE A 26 -0.53 6.34 8.21
CA ILE A 26 -1.38 7.41 7.68
C ILE A 26 -1.48 8.50 8.74
N ARG A 27 -1.01 9.70 8.41
CA ARG A 27 -1.10 10.88 9.28
C ARG A 27 -2.50 11.50 9.19
N PRO A 28 -2.87 12.36 10.16
CA PRO A 28 -4.14 13.09 10.11
C PRO A 28 -4.35 13.92 8.84
N ASP A 29 -3.26 14.38 8.20
CA ASP A 29 -3.28 15.11 6.91
C ASP A 29 -3.50 14.20 5.68
N GLY A 30 -3.79 12.91 5.89
CA GLY A 30 -3.98 11.91 4.84
C GLY A 30 -2.69 11.45 4.16
N ARG A 31 -1.52 11.97 4.54
CA ARG A 31 -0.23 11.54 3.97
C ARG A 31 0.29 10.30 4.67
N VAL A 32 0.87 9.40 3.89
CA VAL A 32 1.55 8.21 4.39
C VAL A 32 3.01 8.54 4.67
N VAL A 33 3.44 8.31 5.90
CA VAL A 33 4.86 8.26 6.27
C VAL A 33 5.33 6.82 6.14
N ALA A 34 6.35 6.58 5.31
CA ALA A 34 6.92 5.25 5.13
C ALA A 34 7.70 4.82 6.38
N LEU A 35 7.51 3.56 6.79
CA LEU A 35 8.23 2.95 7.90
C LEU A 35 9.49 2.24 7.39
N GLN A 36 10.61 2.38 8.10
CA GLN A 36 11.89 1.75 7.78
C GLN A 36 12.57 1.27 9.07
N PRO A 37 12.80 -0.05 9.24
CA PRO A 37 12.30 -1.16 8.42
C PRO A 37 10.76 -1.29 8.50
N PRO A 38 10.12 -2.03 7.58
CA PRO A 38 8.70 -2.39 7.74
C PRO A 38 8.57 -3.36 8.92
N LEU A 39 7.42 -3.33 9.61
CA LEU A 39 7.16 -4.19 10.76
C LEU A 39 6.26 -5.36 10.37
N PRO A 40 6.55 -6.59 10.84
CA PRO A 40 5.64 -7.70 10.66
C PRO A 40 4.34 -7.46 11.44
N VAL A 41 3.20 -7.70 10.79
CA VAL A 41 1.90 -7.76 11.44
C VAL A 41 1.82 -9.09 12.14
N THR A 42 1.86 -9.06 13.47
CA THR A 42 1.61 -10.23 14.32
C THR A 42 0.12 -10.37 14.61
N GLN A 43 -0.31 -11.53 15.09
CA GLN A 43 -1.68 -11.72 15.59
C GLN A 43 -2.03 -10.68 16.66
N THR A 44 -1.14 -10.50 17.65
CA THR A 44 -1.31 -9.50 18.72
C THR A 44 -1.42 -8.07 18.18
N PHE A 45 -0.69 -7.73 17.12
CA PHE A 45 -0.86 -6.43 16.47
C PHE A 45 -2.23 -6.31 15.83
N ALA A 46 -2.63 -7.30 15.03
CA ALA A 46 -3.90 -7.29 14.30
C ALA A 46 -5.10 -7.18 15.26
N ASP A 47 -5.09 -7.93 16.37
CA ASP A 47 -6.12 -7.90 17.39
C ASP A 47 -6.22 -6.52 18.05
N LYS A 48 -5.07 -5.96 18.47
CA LYS A 48 -5.01 -4.63 19.10
C LYS A 48 -5.41 -3.53 18.13
N ALA A 49 -4.99 -3.63 16.87
CA ALA A 49 -5.33 -2.67 15.85
C ALA A 49 -6.84 -2.70 15.56
N SER A 50 -7.46 -3.87 15.55
CA SER A 50 -8.89 -4.05 15.23
C SER A 50 -9.81 -3.96 16.45
N ALA A 51 -9.27 -3.70 17.64
CA ALA A 51 -10.05 -3.62 18.87
C ALA A 51 -11.18 -2.57 18.79
N ALA A 52 -12.31 -2.89 19.43
CA ALA A 52 -13.48 -2.01 19.50
C ALA A 52 -13.13 -0.59 19.98
N GLY A 53 -13.81 0.41 19.43
CA GLY A 53 -13.56 1.83 19.72
C GLY A 53 -12.36 2.43 18.98
N ARG A 54 -11.64 1.67 18.15
CA ARG A 54 -10.58 2.19 17.28
C ARG A 54 -11.08 2.34 15.85
N ARG A 55 -10.52 3.32 15.13
CA ARG A 55 -10.67 3.40 13.67
C ARG A 55 -10.11 2.14 13.00
N PRO A 56 -10.62 1.71 11.83
CA PRO A 56 -10.06 0.59 11.09
C PRO A 56 -8.53 0.69 10.93
N PRO A 57 -7.78 -0.42 11.00
CA PRO A 57 -6.33 -0.42 10.76
C PRO A 57 -5.97 0.25 9.43
N GLU A 58 -6.76 0.00 8.40
CA GLU A 58 -6.67 0.50 7.02
C GLU A 58 -6.83 2.02 6.88
N ALA A 59 -7.44 2.67 7.87
CA ALA A 59 -7.54 4.12 7.97
C ALA A 59 -6.34 4.76 8.69
N ARG A 60 -5.45 3.93 9.26
CA ARG A 60 -4.30 4.38 10.08
C ARG A 60 -2.96 3.89 9.56
N PHE A 61 -2.93 2.79 8.83
CA PHE A 61 -1.72 2.10 8.43
C PHE A 61 -1.83 1.60 6.99
N ARG A 62 -0.67 1.42 6.36
CA ARG A 62 -0.50 0.81 5.04
C ARG A 62 0.17 -0.53 5.21
N PHE A 63 -0.45 -1.56 4.63
CA PHE A 63 0.03 -2.93 4.72
C PHE A 63 0.39 -3.51 3.36
N ALA A 64 1.38 -4.38 3.36
CA ALA A 64 1.79 -5.14 2.20
C ALA A 64 1.77 -6.64 2.50
N GLY A 65 1.21 -7.42 1.60
CA GLY A 65 1.12 -8.87 1.70
C GLY A 65 1.27 -9.52 0.33
N PRO A 66 1.22 -10.86 0.24
CA PRO A 66 1.28 -11.57 -1.04
C PRO A 66 0.23 -11.04 -2.02
N CYS A 67 0.61 -10.80 -3.27
CA CYS A 67 -0.33 -10.43 -4.31
C CYS A 67 -1.00 -11.69 -4.87
N VAL A 68 -2.31 -11.81 -4.66
CA VAL A 68 -3.11 -12.98 -5.07
C VAL A 68 -3.47 -12.99 -6.57
N THR A 69 -3.01 -12.01 -7.35
CA THR A 69 -3.20 -11.93 -8.81
C THR A 69 -4.66 -12.16 -9.24
N SER A 70 -4.96 -13.22 -9.99
CA SER A 70 -6.29 -13.55 -10.52
C SER A 70 -7.39 -13.67 -9.48
N ASP A 71 -7.06 -13.92 -8.21
CA ASP A 71 -8.06 -13.97 -7.12
C ASP A 71 -8.40 -12.57 -6.57
N CYS A 72 -7.78 -11.52 -7.09
CA CYS A 72 -8.06 -10.14 -6.71
C CYS A 72 -9.12 -9.52 -7.62
N LEU A 73 -10.15 -8.90 -7.04
CA LEU A 73 -11.18 -8.15 -7.78
C LEU A 73 -10.63 -7.06 -8.73
N HIS A 74 -9.45 -6.52 -8.43
CA HIS A 74 -8.81 -5.50 -9.24
C HIS A 74 -7.91 -6.05 -10.34
N TRP A 75 -7.72 -7.37 -10.42
CA TRP A 75 -6.89 -7.99 -11.44
C TRP A 75 -7.61 -8.01 -12.79
N LYS A 76 -6.97 -7.45 -13.80
CA LYS A 76 -7.51 -7.34 -15.17
C LYS A 76 -6.36 -7.47 -16.15
N ASP A 77 -6.60 -8.21 -17.24
CA ASP A 77 -5.63 -8.34 -18.34
C ASP A 77 -4.21 -8.73 -17.86
N GLU A 78 -4.15 -9.70 -16.94
CA GLU A 78 -2.90 -10.21 -16.34
C GLU A 78 -2.07 -9.17 -15.56
N ARG A 79 -2.71 -8.09 -15.10
CA ARG A 79 -2.08 -6.95 -14.42
C ARG A 79 -2.92 -6.42 -13.25
N CYS A 80 -2.29 -5.60 -12.40
CA CYS A 80 -2.96 -4.92 -11.30
C CYS A 80 -3.71 -3.67 -11.79
N GLY A 81 -5.01 -3.81 -12.06
CA GLY A 81 -5.87 -2.69 -12.49
C GLY A 81 -5.98 -1.57 -11.45
N LEU A 82 -5.82 -1.87 -10.15
CA LEU A 82 -5.72 -0.84 -9.11
C LEU A 82 -4.40 -0.05 -9.21
N GLY A 83 -3.28 -0.74 -9.47
CA GLY A 83 -1.99 -0.11 -9.72
C GLY A 83 -2.04 0.81 -10.95
N ASP A 84 -2.70 0.38 -12.01
CA ASP A 84 -2.92 1.19 -13.21
C ASP A 84 -3.76 2.45 -12.91
N ALA A 85 -4.83 2.32 -12.11
CA ALA A 85 -5.64 3.48 -11.70
C ALA A 85 -4.84 4.49 -10.86
N VAL A 86 -3.99 4.00 -9.95
CA VAL A 86 -3.09 4.82 -9.15
C VAL A 86 -2.06 5.53 -10.04
N ALA A 87 -1.48 4.82 -11.01
CA ALA A 87 -0.50 5.39 -11.94
C ALA A 87 -1.10 6.48 -12.84
N ARG A 88 -2.32 6.27 -13.37
CA ARG A 88 -3.04 7.30 -14.15
C ARG A 88 -3.29 8.59 -13.35
N THR A 89 -3.44 8.48 -12.03
CA THR A 89 -3.57 9.66 -11.15
C THR A 89 -2.29 10.51 -11.10
N ALA A 90 -1.12 9.98 -11.49
CA ALA A 90 0.12 10.73 -11.55
C ALA A 90 0.19 11.66 -12.77
N GLU A 91 -0.42 11.27 -13.88
CA GLU A 91 -0.40 12.01 -15.15
C GLU A 91 -1.03 13.41 -15.00
N SER A 92 -2.02 13.55 -14.10
CA SER A 92 -2.65 14.84 -13.77
C SER A 92 -1.80 15.75 -12.88
N ARG A 93 -0.65 15.27 -12.38
CA ARG A 93 0.19 15.97 -11.37
C ARG A 93 1.50 16.53 -11.91
N GLY A 94 1.79 16.34 -13.20
CA GLY A 94 3.02 16.83 -13.84
C GLY A 94 4.24 15.93 -13.61
N PRO A 95 5.45 16.35 -14.03
CA PRO A 95 6.64 15.52 -14.06
C PRO A 95 7.03 14.98 -12.68
N ALA A 96 7.66 13.79 -12.67
CA ALA A 96 7.94 13.07 -11.45
C ALA A 96 8.94 13.76 -10.54
N ALA A 97 8.46 14.27 -9.41
CA ALA A 97 9.30 14.53 -8.25
C ALA A 97 10.01 13.24 -7.82
N LYS A 98 11.21 13.36 -7.24
CA LYS A 98 11.93 12.21 -6.66
C LYS A 98 10.99 11.45 -5.71
N VAL A 99 10.75 10.18 -6.03
CA VAL A 99 9.92 9.30 -5.20
C VAL A 99 10.67 8.95 -3.91
N ALA A 100 10.02 9.17 -2.76
CA ALA A 100 10.59 8.86 -1.45
C ALA A 100 11.00 7.39 -1.33
N HIS A 101 11.93 7.05 -0.44
CA HIS A 101 12.30 5.65 -0.20
C HIS A 101 11.09 4.83 0.29
N CYS A 102 11.00 3.56 -0.14
CA CYS A 102 9.93 2.65 0.24
C CYS A 102 10.49 1.24 0.44
N ALA A 103 10.28 0.67 1.64
CA ALA A 103 10.90 -0.59 2.06
C ALA A 103 10.47 -1.78 1.19
N ILE A 104 9.23 -1.76 0.71
CA ILE A 104 8.68 -2.86 -0.10
C ILE A 104 8.94 -2.66 -1.59
N ARG A 105 9.56 -1.55 -2.03
CA ARG A 105 9.77 -1.25 -3.46
C ARG A 105 10.40 -2.41 -4.24
N PRO A 106 11.44 -3.12 -3.73
CA PRO A 106 12.03 -4.24 -4.46
C PRO A 106 11.07 -5.39 -4.79
N SER A 107 9.95 -5.50 -4.06
CA SER A 107 8.93 -6.54 -4.25
C SER A 107 7.54 -6.01 -4.55
N CYS A 108 7.35 -4.70 -4.66
CA CYS A 108 6.02 -4.09 -4.78
C CYS A 108 5.43 -4.25 -6.19
N ARG A 109 4.26 -4.89 -6.30
CA ARG A 109 3.50 -5.05 -7.55
C ARG A 109 3.38 -3.75 -8.33
N TRP A 110 2.96 -2.67 -7.68
CA TRP A 110 2.74 -1.38 -8.34
C TRP A 110 4.04 -0.77 -8.89
N TRP A 111 5.15 -0.97 -8.20
CA TRP A 111 6.45 -0.51 -8.69
C TRP A 111 6.93 -1.33 -9.89
N HIS A 112 6.78 -2.66 -9.83
CA HIS A 112 7.20 -3.54 -10.91
C HIS A 112 6.39 -3.33 -12.19
N GLU A 113 5.10 -3.02 -12.10
CA GLU A 113 4.24 -2.86 -13.27
C GLU A 113 4.13 -1.42 -13.79
N GLN A 114 4.14 -0.42 -12.90
CA GLN A 114 3.91 1.00 -13.24
C GLN A 114 5.06 1.94 -12.82
N GLY A 115 6.06 1.45 -12.10
CA GLY A 115 7.26 2.20 -11.75
C GLY A 115 7.00 3.48 -10.94
N GLY A 116 7.66 4.56 -11.38
CA GLY A 116 7.60 5.87 -10.74
C GLY A 116 6.18 6.43 -10.64
N SER A 117 5.36 6.26 -11.69
CA SER A 117 4.01 6.81 -11.78
C SER A 117 3.14 6.36 -10.61
N ALA A 118 3.12 5.06 -10.28
CA ALA A 118 2.38 4.60 -9.11
C ALA A 118 3.02 5.06 -7.80
N CYS A 119 4.35 5.07 -7.71
CA CYS A 119 5.09 5.46 -6.51
C CYS A 119 4.95 6.95 -6.14
N GLN A 120 4.65 7.84 -7.09
CA GLN A 120 4.39 9.25 -6.81
C GLN A 120 3.06 9.46 -6.09
N VAL A 121 2.07 8.63 -6.37
CA VAL A 121 0.71 8.73 -5.80
C VAL A 121 0.58 7.89 -4.53
N CYS A 122 1.28 6.76 -4.44
CA CYS A 122 1.22 5.81 -3.32
C CYS A 122 1.28 6.46 -1.91
N PRO A 123 2.10 7.51 -1.64
CA PRO A 123 2.11 8.20 -0.34
C PRO A 123 0.84 8.98 0.02
N ARG A 124 -0.16 9.00 -0.85
CA ARG A 124 -1.47 9.67 -0.65
C ARG A 124 -2.64 8.68 -0.66
N ILE A 125 -2.37 7.38 -0.76
CA ILE A 125 -3.41 6.35 -0.78
C ILE A 125 -3.71 5.90 0.65
N ALA A 126 -4.99 5.93 1.02
CA ALA A 126 -5.56 5.26 2.19
C ALA A 126 -6.68 4.32 1.71
N HIS A 127 -6.85 3.15 2.34
CA HIS A 127 -7.86 2.17 1.93
C HIS A 127 -9.25 2.50 2.44
N THR A 128 -9.31 3.23 3.55
CA THR A 128 -10.55 3.68 4.16
C THR A 128 -10.36 5.15 4.51
N GLU A 129 -11.28 5.98 4.04
CA GLU A 129 -11.33 7.36 4.47
C GLU A 129 -11.62 7.38 5.96
N ALA A 130 -10.78 8.08 6.73
CA ALA A 130 -11.14 8.38 8.09
C ALA A 130 -12.31 9.37 8.08
N PRO A 131 -13.35 9.19 8.91
CA PRO A 131 -14.25 10.29 9.18
C PRO A 131 -13.41 11.46 9.70
N ILE A 132 -13.68 12.65 9.18
CA ILE A 132 -13.05 13.90 9.61
C ILE A 132 -13.44 14.04 11.09
N ALA A 133 -12.47 13.91 11.99
CA ALA A 133 -12.69 14.24 13.39
C ALA A 133 -12.81 15.77 13.45
N GLU A 134 -14.03 16.27 13.58
CA GLU A 134 -14.29 17.67 13.90
C GLU A 134 -13.63 17.97 15.26
N ALA A 135 -12.81 19.02 15.28
CA ALA A 135 -12.07 19.50 16.44
C ALA A 135 -12.98 20.32 17.38
#